data_AF-A0A961TCJ3-F1
#
_entry.id   AF-A0A961TCJ3-F1
#
_cell.length_a   1.000
_cell.length_b   1.000
_cell.length_c   1.000
_cell.angle_alpha   90.00
_cell.angle_beta   90.00
_cell.angle_gamma   90.00
#
_symmetry.space_group_name_H-M   'P 1'
#
loop_
_entity.id
_entity.type
_entity.pdbx_description
1 polymer ?
#
loop_
_entity_poly.entity_id
_entity_poly.type
_entity_poly.pdbx_seq_one_letter_code
_entity_poly.pdbx_strand_id
1 'polypeptide(L)'
;MEEEARILLGVMTGRDGEGPGAGQLQSGSGSGAVIPAGHVSTNGAISWRHGALAGKTILLVITGGIASYKALDLIRRLRERGAVTKVIMTRGASQFITPLSASALSGEQTYIELFDRISEHDVGHIRLARECDLVIVAPATADFMARMAQGRADDLASAVLLATRKPVLLAPAMNPAMWDNPATRRNIATLTDDGKHLVGPGRGEMAESGESGVGRMAEPLEIVATA
;
A
#
# COMPACT_ATOMS: atom_id res chain seq x y z
N MET A 1 11.03 28.13 17.64
CA MET A 1 12.38 27.63 17.32
C MET A 1 13.23 27.82 18.56
N GLU A 2 14.02 26.82 18.92
CA GLU A 2 15.04 26.84 20.00
C GLU A 2 14.62 26.50 21.44
N GLU A 3 13.80 25.46 21.70
CA GLU A 3 13.74 24.93 23.09
C GLU A 3 13.58 23.42 23.30
N GLU A 4 13.53 22.59 22.24
CA GLU A 4 13.38 21.12 22.42
C GLU A 4 14.63 20.29 22.06
N ALA A 5 15.74 20.91 21.65
CA ALA A 5 16.92 20.20 21.14
C ALA A 5 18.02 19.89 22.18
N ARG A 6 17.79 20.12 23.49
CA ARG A 6 18.84 20.00 24.52
C ARG A 6 18.71 18.83 25.50
N ILE A 7 17.69 17.98 25.41
CA ILE A 7 17.46 16.93 26.41
C ILE A 7 18.00 15.54 26.01
N LEU A 8 18.46 15.33 24.77
CA LEU A 8 18.89 13.98 24.31
C LEU A 8 20.41 13.73 24.20
N LEU A 9 21.28 14.64 24.64
CA LEU A 9 22.75 14.52 24.46
C LEU A 9 23.55 14.41 25.77
N GLY A 10 22.92 14.01 26.88
CA GLY A 10 23.52 14.05 28.22
C GLY A 10 24.03 12.72 28.82
N VAL A 11 23.92 11.56 28.15
CA VAL A 11 24.25 10.27 28.79
C VAL A 11 25.18 9.42 27.93
N MET A 12 26.40 9.89 27.67
CA MET A 12 27.52 9.01 27.26
C MET A 12 28.88 9.62 27.60
N THR A 13 29.26 9.67 28.88
CA THR A 13 30.68 9.67 29.29
C THR A 13 30.84 9.07 30.69
N GLY A 14 31.45 7.89 30.80
CA GLY A 14 31.77 7.27 32.09
C GLY A 14 32.24 5.81 32.03
N ARG A 15 33.49 5.62 31.59
CA ARG A 15 34.53 4.64 32.00
C ARG A 15 34.32 3.98 33.39
N ASP A 16 34.84 2.81 33.80
CA ASP A 16 35.80 1.79 33.35
C ASP A 16 35.62 0.57 34.31
N GLY A 17 36.09 -0.63 33.94
CA GLY A 17 36.23 -1.75 34.89
C GLY A 17 36.65 -3.09 34.26
N GLU A 18 37.96 -3.35 34.23
CA GLU A 18 38.61 -4.63 33.92
C GLU A 18 38.21 -5.75 34.91
N GLY A 19 37.96 -7.00 34.50
CA GLY A 19 38.95 -8.07 34.28
C GLY A 19 38.35 -9.46 34.63
N PRO A 20 39.13 -10.57 34.65
CA PRO A 20 39.33 -11.51 33.53
C PRO A 20 38.89 -12.96 33.80
N GLY A 21 38.90 -13.86 32.79
CA GLY A 21 38.86 -15.32 33.05
C GLY A 21 38.55 -16.27 31.88
N ALA A 22 39.60 -16.68 31.18
CA ALA A 22 39.87 -17.89 30.37
C ALA A 22 38.79 -19.00 30.15
N GLY A 23 38.80 -19.56 28.93
CA GLY A 23 38.31 -20.92 28.63
C GLY A 23 38.25 -21.26 27.13
N GLN A 24 39.32 -21.84 26.59
CA GLN A 24 39.37 -22.46 25.25
C GLN A 24 38.50 -23.74 25.19
N LEU A 25 37.94 -24.08 24.02
CA LEU A 25 38.31 -25.26 23.20
C LEU A 25 37.29 -25.58 22.07
N GLN A 26 37.82 -25.54 20.84
CA GLN A 26 37.70 -26.51 19.73
C GLN A 26 36.37 -26.87 19.04
N SER A 27 36.33 -26.45 17.77
CA SER A 27 36.07 -27.20 16.52
C SER A 27 34.92 -28.21 16.44
N GLY A 28 33.92 -27.86 15.62
CA GLY A 28 33.02 -28.79 14.95
C GLY A 28 32.65 -28.26 13.57
N SER A 29 33.20 -28.89 12.53
CA SER A 29 32.92 -28.64 11.12
C SER A 29 31.48 -29.06 10.79
N GLY A 30 30.64 -28.10 10.41
CA GLY A 30 29.28 -28.32 9.91
C GLY A 30 28.95 -27.32 8.81
N SER A 31 28.98 -27.79 7.57
CA SER A 31 28.60 -27.06 6.36
C SER A 31 27.15 -26.59 6.42
N GLY A 32 26.93 -25.35 6.86
CA GLY A 32 25.67 -24.63 6.70
C GLY A 32 25.93 -23.40 5.83
N ALA A 33 25.36 -23.37 4.62
CA ALA A 33 25.45 -22.23 3.73
C ALA A 33 24.83 -20.99 4.40
N VAL A 34 25.68 -20.10 4.88
CA VAL A 34 25.32 -18.79 5.41
C VAL A 34 24.92 -17.90 4.23
N ILE A 35 23.63 -17.57 4.13
CA ILE A 35 23.14 -16.54 3.21
C ILE A 35 23.70 -15.19 3.71
N PRO A 36 24.43 -14.42 2.89
CA PRO A 36 25.01 -13.17 3.38
C PRO A 36 23.90 -12.15 3.61
N ALA A 37 23.90 -11.55 4.81
CA ALA A 37 23.07 -10.42 5.16
C ALA A 37 23.32 -9.27 4.17
N GLY A 38 22.33 -9.01 3.32
CA GLY A 38 22.36 -7.93 2.34
C GLY A 38 22.51 -6.58 3.04
N HIS A 39 23.52 -5.85 2.60
CA HIS A 39 23.81 -4.47 2.95
C HIS A 39 22.58 -3.58 2.68
N VAL A 40 21.89 -3.11 3.72
CA VAL A 40 20.86 -2.08 3.58
C VAL A 40 21.58 -0.77 3.35
N SER A 41 21.60 -0.31 2.09
CA SER A 41 22.07 1.03 1.75
C SER A 41 21.13 2.08 2.35
N THR A 42 21.47 2.60 3.52
CA THR A 42 20.87 3.80 4.08
C THR A 42 21.55 5.02 3.48
N ASN A 43 21.29 5.31 2.20
CA ASN A 43 21.53 6.66 1.69
C ASN A 43 20.71 6.96 0.45
N GLY A 44 19.74 7.84 0.64
CA GLY A 44 18.86 8.37 -0.38
C GLY A 44 17.79 9.19 0.29
N ALA A 45 18.12 10.39 0.75
CA ALA A 45 17.12 11.36 1.17
C ALA A 45 16.12 11.52 0.02
N ILE A 46 14.88 11.06 0.26
CA ILE A 46 13.80 11.10 -0.73
C ILE A 46 13.49 12.58 -1.00
N SER A 47 13.94 13.07 -2.15
CA SER A 47 13.62 14.40 -2.64
C SER A 47 12.14 14.42 -3.08
N TRP A 48 11.27 14.99 -2.24
CA TRP A 48 9.88 15.25 -2.57
C TRP A 48 9.78 16.20 -3.76
N ARG A 49 9.46 15.70 -4.96
CA ARG A 49 9.05 16.55 -6.08
C ARG A 49 7.64 17.07 -5.79
N HIS A 50 7.54 18.12 -4.99
CA HIS A 50 6.30 18.87 -4.83
C HIS A 50 5.78 19.27 -6.21
N GLY A 51 4.55 18.84 -6.54
CA GLY A 51 3.91 19.11 -7.82
C GLY A 51 3.97 17.99 -8.87
N ALA A 52 4.60 16.83 -8.61
CA ALA A 52 4.61 15.71 -9.57
C ALA A 52 3.19 15.20 -9.91
N LEU A 53 2.26 15.31 -8.95
CA LEU A 53 0.86 14.91 -9.10
C LEU A 53 -0.06 16.07 -9.51
N ALA A 54 0.46 17.29 -9.68
CA ALA A 54 -0.34 18.44 -10.03
C ALA A 54 -0.99 18.26 -11.41
N GLY A 55 -2.32 18.35 -11.45
CA GLY A 55 -3.10 18.16 -12.68
C GLY A 55 -3.23 16.71 -13.14
N LYS A 56 -2.75 15.74 -12.35
CA LYS A 56 -2.97 14.31 -12.62
C LYS A 56 -4.33 13.87 -12.13
N THR A 57 -5.00 13.02 -12.91
CA THR A 57 -6.23 12.35 -12.49
C THR A 57 -5.90 10.95 -12.00
N ILE A 58 -6.15 10.70 -10.72
CA ILE A 58 -5.95 9.40 -10.07
C ILE A 58 -7.29 8.72 -9.88
N LEU A 59 -7.39 7.48 -10.32
CA LEU A 59 -8.50 6.62 -9.99
C LEU A 59 -8.13 5.76 -8.77
N LEU A 60 -8.74 6.06 -7.62
CA LEU A 60 -8.55 5.31 -6.39
C LEU A 60 -9.64 4.23 -6.27
N VAL A 61 -9.22 2.96 -6.30
CA VAL A 61 -10.06 1.79 -6.03
C VAL A 61 -9.86 1.37 -4.57
N ILE A 62 -10.94 1.39 -3.79
CA ILE A 62 -10.94 0.98 -2.38
C ILE A 62 -11.64 -0.37 -2.29
N THR A 63 -10.95 -1.38 -1.75
CA THR A 63 -11.47 -2.75 -1.61
C THR A 63 -11.87 -3.06 -0.16
N GLY A 64 -12.41 -4.26 0.11
CA GLY A 64 -13.01 -4.61 1.40
C GLY A 64 -12.02 -5.15 2.42
N GLY A 65 -11.39 -4.28 3.20
CA GLY A 65 -10.58 -4.68 4.35
C GLY A 65 -10.52 -3.57 5.40
N ILE A 66 -10.13 -3.89 6.63
CA ILE A 66 -10.10 -2.89 7.72
C ILE A 66 -9.24 -1.67 7.37
N ALA A 67 -8.17 -1.84 6.58
CA ALA A 67 -7.30 -0.75 6.14
C ALA A 67 -7.99 0.29 5.23
N SER A 68 -9.23 0.08 4.79
CA SER A 68 -9.98 1.04 3.96
C SER A 68 -10.19 2.40 4.62
N TYR A 69 -10.16 2.51 5.96
CA TYR A 69 -10.18 3.83 6.62
C TYR A 69 -8.95 4.68 6.23
N LYS A 70 -7.79 4.06 5.98
CA LYS A 70 -6.57 4.78 5.57
C LYS A 70 -6.72 5.40 4.18
N ALA A 71 -7.60 4.86 3.34
CA ALA A 71 -7.88 5.41 2.02
C ALA A 71 -8.50 6.83 2.11
N LEU A 72 -9.18 7.16 3.21
CA LEU A 72 -9.72 8.50 3.44
C LEU A 72 -8.60 9.54 3.63
N ASP A 73 -7.56 9.20 4.41
CA ASP A 73 -6.37 10.07 4.52
C ASP A 73 -5.61 10.13 3.19
N LEU A 74 -5.48 9.00 2.48
CA LEU A 74 -4.86 8.94 1.16
C LEU A 74 -5.50 9.94 0.17
N ILE A 75 -6.83 10.01 0.10
CA ILE A 75 -7.55 10.99 -0.74
C ILE A 75 -7.08 12.42 -0.41
N ARG A 76 -6.97 12.76 0.88
CA ARG A 76 -6.49 14.08 1.31
C ARG A 76 -5.05 14.33 0.86
N ARG A 77 -4.15 13.35 1.05
CA ARG A 77 -2.73 13.48 0.69
C ARG A 77 -2.49 13.64 -0.81
N LEU A 78 -3.28 12.96 -1.64
CA LEU A 78 -3.24 13.11 -3.10
C LEU A 78 -3.72 14.51 -3.51
N ARG A 79 -4.82 14.98 -2.93
CA ARG A 79 -5.36 16.32 -3.19
C ARG A 79 -4.43 17.44 -2.75
N GLU A 80 -3.78 17.30 -1.59
CA GLU A 80 -2.75 18.23 -1.09
C GLU A 80 -1.57 18.40 -2.09
N ARG A 81 -1.35 17.42 -2.97
CA ARG A 81 -0.33 17.44 -4.03
C ARG A 81 -0.87 17.80 -5.41
N GLY A 82 -2.14 18.22 -5.49
CA GLY A 82 -2.76 18.73 -6.71
C GLY A 82 -3.35 17.67 -7.64
N ALA A 83 -3.50 16.42 -7.21
CA ALA A 83 -4.21 15.41 -7.99
C ALA A 83 -5.73 15.55 -7.86
N VAL A 84 -6.43 15.32 -8.97
CA VAL A 84 -7.88 15.06 -9.00
C VAL A 84 -8.07 13.59 -8.69
N THR A 85 -8.85 13.25 -7.68
CA THR A 85 -9.03 11.84 -7.25
C THR A 85 -10.47 11.40 -7.50
N LYS A 86 -10.67 10.49 -8.45
CA LYS A 86 -11.95 9.79 -8.64
C LYS A 86 -11.93 8.50 -7.82
N VAL A 87 -13.04 8.14 -7.17
CA VAL A 87 -13.07 7.00 -6.25
C VAL A 87 -14.03 5.92 -6.72
N ILE A 88 -13.57 4.67 -6.74
CA ILE A 88 -14.42 3.48 -6.84
C ILE A 88 -14.33 2.73 -5.51
N MET A 89 -15.48 2.36 -4.94
CA MET A 89 -15.56 1.52 -3.75
C MET A 89 -16.20 0.18 -4.10
N THR A 90 -15.58 -0.94 -3.71
CA THR A 90 -16.27 -2.23 -3.78
C THR A 90 -17.37 -2.30 -2.72
N ARG A 91 -18.33 -3.21 -2.89
CA ARG A 91 -19.37 -3.46 -1.88
C ARG A 91 -18.76 -3.82 -0.51
N GLY A 92 -17.62 -4.52 -0.50
CA GLY A 92 -16.87 -4.83 0.72
C GLY A 92 -16.26 -3.58 1.37
N ALA A 93 -15.72 -2.64 0.59
CA ALA A 93 -15.21 -1.38 1.13
C ALA A 93 -16.31 -0.56 1.81
N SER A 94 -17.51 -0.57 1.23
CA SER A 94 -18.70 0.11 1.78
C SER A 94 -19.18 -0.43 3.13
N GLN A 95 -18.65 -1.56 3.60
CA GLN A 95 -18.91 -2.06 4.97
C GLN A 95 -17.98 -1.42 6.01
N PHE A 96 -16.85 -0.84 5.60
CA PHE A 96 -15.86 -0.24 6.50
C PHE A 96 -15.90 1.29 6.50
N ILE A 97 -16.14 1.89 5.33
CA ILE A 97 -16.26 3.34 5.15
C ILE A 97 -17.47 3.66 4.27
N THR A 98 -17.95 4.90 4.30
CA THR A 98 -19.12 5.30 3.51
C THR A 98 -18.72 5.99 2.19
N PRO A 99 -19.48 5.78 1.11
CA PRO A 99 -19.32 6.54 -0.13
C PRO A 99 -19.45 8.06 0.06
N LEU A 100 -20.25 8.50 1.04
CA LEU A 100 -20.39 9.91 1.40
C LEU A 100 -19.07 10.50 1.89
N SER A 101 -18.37 9.81 2.79
CA SER A 101 -17.06 10.27 3.30
C SER A 101 -16.02 10.35 2.18
N ALA A 102 -15.97 9.34 1.31
CA ALA A 102 -15.06 9.33 0.17
C ALA A 102 -15.35 10.47 -0.84
N SER A 103 -16.64 10.71 -1.13
CA SER A 103 -17.07 11.78 -2.04
C SER A 103 -16.77 13.17 -1.46
N ALA A 104 -17.03 13.38 -0.17
CA ALA A 104 -16.77 14.65 0.50
C ALA A 104 -15.27 15.01 0.52
N LEU A 105 -14.39 14.03 0.72
CA LEU A 105 -12.94 14.25 0.74
C LEU A 105 -12.35 14.44 -0.67
N SER A 106 -12.82 13.66 -1.64
CA SER A 106 -12.35 13.75 -3.03
C SER A 106 -12.88 14.99 -3.74
N GLY A 107 -14.07 15.47 -3.37
CA GLY A 107 -14.79 16.51 -4.11
C GLY A 107 -15.46 15.98 -5.39
N GLU A 108 -15.49 14.66 -5.58
CA GLU A 108 -16.00 13.96 -6.76
C GLU A 108 -17.02 12.90 -6.35
N GLN A 109 -17.82 12.43 -7.31
CA GLN A 109 -18.71 11.29 -7.07
C GLN A 109 -17.89 10.02 -6.79
N THR A 110 -18.28 9.28 -5.75
CA THR A 110 -17.79 7.91 -5.53
C THR A 110 -18.67 6.90 -6.26
N TYR A 111 -18.04 6.05 -7.08
CA TYR A 111 -18.70 4.99 -7.84
C TYR A 111 -18.69 3.66 -7.08
N ILE A 112 -19.73 2.85 -7.22
CA ILE A 112 -19.88 1.58 -6.49
C ILE A 112 -20.30 0.45 -7.43
N GLU A 113 -21.38 0.65 -8.16
CA GLU A 113 -22.02 -0.39 -8.95
C GLU A 113 -21.60 -0.30 -10.43
N LEU A 114 -21.40 -1.45 -11.06
CA LEU A 114 -21.05 -1.55 -12.48
C LEU A 114 -22.19 -1.05 -13.38
N PHE A 115 -23.42 -1.30 -12.96
CA PHE A 115 -24.66 -0.97 -13.66
C PHE A 115 -25.44 0.09 -12.89
N ASP A 116 -24.89 1.30 -12.83
CA ASP A 116 -25.63 2.46 -12.32
C ASP A 116 -26.26 3.22 -13.48
N ARG A 117 -27.59 3.21 -13.54
CA ARG A 117 -28.39 3.85 -14.61
C ARG A 117 -28.11 5.35 -14.76
N ILE A 118 -27.69 6.02 -13.69
CA ILE A 118 -27.33 7.45 -13.73
C ILE A 118 -25.96 7.65 -14.39
N SER A 119 -25.06 6.68 -14.21
CA SER A 119 -23.69 6.68 -14.71
C SER A 119 -23.53 6.01 -16.10
N GLU A 120 -24.53 5.25 -16.54
CA GLU A 120 -24.48 4.38 -17.73
C GLU A 120 -24.69 5.06 -19.08
N HIS A 121 -25.05 6.34 -19.10
CA HIS A 121 -25.32 7.06 -20.35
C HIS A 121 -24.12 7.08 -21.34
N ASP A 122 -22.91 6.66 -20.94
CA ASP A 122 -21.72 6.70 -21.80
C ASP A 122 -20.62 5.64 -21.51
N VAL A 123 -21.00 4.42 -21.11
CA VAL A 123 -20.03 3.33 -20.80
C VAL A 123 -19.05 3.70 -19.66
N GLY A 124 -19.60 3.95 -18.47
CA GLY A 124 -18.89 4.54 -17.33
C GLY A 124 -17.56 3.89 -16.95
N HIS A 125 -17.43 2.56 -17.00
CA HIS A 125 -16.18 1.86 -16.67
C HIS A 125 -15.07 2.11 -17.70
N ILE A 126 -15.38 2.14 -19.00
CA ILE A 126 -14.39 2.45 -20.05
C ILE A 126 -13.91 3.89 -19.91
N ARG A 127 -14.82 4.82 -19.61
CA ARG A 127 -14.47 6.23 -19.42
C ARG A 127 -13.55 6.42 -18.22
N LEU A 128 -13.90 5.82 -17.06
CA LEU A 128 -13.06 5.86 -15.86
C LEU A 128 -11.66 5.26 -16.11
N ALA A 129 -11.57 4.17 -16.87
CA ALA A 129 -10.30 3.56 -17.23
C ALA A 129 -9.44 4.45 -18.15
N ARG A 130 -10.06 5.27 -19.01
CA ARG A 130 -9.35 6.10 -20.00
C ARG A 130 -8.92 7.46 -19.45
N GLU A 131 -9.76 8.07 -18.61
CA GLU A 131 -9.61 9.44 -18.13
C GLU A 131 -8.62 9.61 -16.96
N CYS A 132 -8.15 8.52 -16.36
CA CYS A 132 -7.11 8.59 -15.34
C CYS A 132 -5.70 8.52 -15.94
N ASP A 133 -4.73 9.05 -15.21
CA ASP A 133 -3.30 8.92 -15.49
C ASP A 133 -2.68 7.73 -14.75
N LEU A 134 -3.25 7.37 -13.59
CA LEU A 134 -2.81 6.31 -12.69
C LEU A 134 -4.02 5.68 -12.00
N VAL A 135 -4.01 4.37 -11.80
CA VAL A 135 -4.94 3.66 -10.93
C VAL A 135 -4.22 3.22 -9.66
N ILE A 136 -4.78 3.54 -8.49
CA ILE A 136 -4.28 3.06 -7.19
C ILE A 136 -5.33 2.13 -6.59
N VAL A 137 -4.94 0.93 -6.16
CA VAL A 137 -5.81 0.02 -5.39
C VAL A 137 -5.34 0.01 -3.94
N ALA A 138 -6.10 0.64 -3.05
CA ALA A 138 -5.72 0.81 -1.64
C ALA A 138 -6.95 0.76 -0.71
N PRO A 139 -7.06 -0.27 0.16
CA PRO A 139 -6.23 -1.47 0.18
C PRO A 139 -6.44 -2.36 -1.05
N ALA A 140 -5.42 -3.14 -1.40
CA ALA A 140 -5.52 -4.30 -2.30
C ALA A 140 -5.59 -5.58 -1.45
N THR A 141 -6.80 -6.10 -1.23
CA THR A 141 -6.99 -7.34 -0.44
C THR A 141 -6.54 -8.58 -1.22
N ALA A 142 -6.30 -9.69 -0.51
CA ALA A 142 -5.92 -10.95 -1.16
C ALA A 142 -6.96 -11.44 -2.17
N ASP A 143 -8.26 -11.34 -1.83
CA ASP A 143 -9.37 -11.69 -2.74
C ASP A 143 -9.31 -10.84 -4.01
N PHE A 144 -9.17 -9.52 -3.85
CA PHE A 144 -9.18 -8.62 -4.99
C PHE A 144 -7.97 -8.86 -5.90
N MET A 145 -6.78 -9.06 -5.34
CA MET A 145 -5.59 -9.43 -6.12
C MET A 145 -5.75 -10.79 -6.81
N ALA A 146 -6.39 -11.78 -6.18
CA ALA A 146 -6.69 -13.06 -6.81
C ALA A 146 -7.63 -12.90 -8.02
N ARG A 147 -8.67 -12.08 -7.88
CA ARG A 147 -9.58 -11.77 -8.99
C ARG A 147 -8.86 -11.06 -10.14
N MET A 148 -8.00 -10.09 -9.82
CA MET A 148 -7.17 -9.40 -10.82
C MET A 148 -6.24 -10.38 -11.57
N ALA A 149 -5.50 -11.23 -10.85
CA ALA A 149 -4.57 -12.20 -11.43
C ALA A 149 -5.27 -13.23 -12.34
N GLN A 150 -6.56 -13.48 -12.10
CA GLN A 150 -7.39 -14.39 -12.90
C GLN A 150 -8.15 -13.70 -14.03
N GLY A 151 -8.03 -12.37 -14.18
CA GLY A 151 -8.76 -11.60 -15.19
C GLY A 151 -10.28 -11.57 -14.98
N ARG A 152 -10.75 -11.64 -13.73
CA ARG A 152 -12.18 -11.53 -13.42
C ARG A 152 -12.64 -10.07 -13.50
N ALA A 153 -13.88 -9.85 -13.95
CA ALA A 153 -14.50 -8.53 -14.14
C ALA A 153 -15.98 -8.53 -13.70
N ASP A 154 -16.22 -8.99 -12.48
CA ASP A 154 -17.56 -9.19 -11.90
C ASP A 154 -18.10 -7.99 -11.11
N ASP A 155 -17.29 -6.94 -10.92
CA ASP A 155 -17.70 -5.66 -10.36
C ASP A 155 -17.06 -4.47 -11.12
N LEU A 156 -17.49 -3.24 -10.79
CA LEU A 156 -16.99 -2.03 -11.46
C LEU A 156 -15.47 -1.91 -11.40
N ALA A 157 -14.89 -2.14 -10.22
CA ALA A 157 -13.47 -1.98 -9.98
C ALA A 157 -12.62 -2.95 -10.80
N SER A 158 -12.99 -4.24 -10.77
CA SER A 158 -12.31 -5.30 -11.51
C SER A 158 -12.49 -5.14 -13.03
N ALA A 159 -13.67 -4.73 -13.50
CA ALA A 159 -13.91 -4.41 -14.91
C ALA A 159 -13.03 -3.26 -15.41
N VAL A 160 -12.91 -2.18 -14.63
CA VAL A 160 -12.02 -1.04 -14.96
C VAL A 160 -10.56 -1.49 -15.02
N LEU A 161 -10.11 -2.29 -14.06
CA LEU A 161 -8.72 -2.77 -14.00
C LEU A 161 -8.37 -3.75 -15.12
N LEU A 162 -9.34 -4.55 -15.59
CA LEU A 162 -9.14 -5.40 -16.76
C LEU A 162 -9.09 -4.58 -18.06
N ALA A 163 -9.83 -3.48 -18.14
CA ALA A 163 -9.90 -2.63 -19.33
C ALA A 163 -8.80 -1.55 -19.41
N THR A 164 -8.16 -1.20 -18.29
CA THR A 164 -7.21 -0.09 -18.25
C THR A 164 -5.87 -0.42 -18.92
N ARG A 165 -5.28 0.59 -19.56
CA ARG A 165 -3.90 0.57 -20.07
C ARG A 165 -2.99 1.51 -19.27
N LYS A 166 -3.51 2.12 -18.21
CA LYS A 166 -2.77 3.05 -17.36
C LYS A 166 -1.93 2.25 -16.35
N PRO A 167 -0.83 2.83 -15.83
CA PRO A 167 -0.11 2.24 -14.71
C PRO A 167 -1.06 1.93 -13.55
N VAL A 168 -0.81 0.83 -12.86
CA VAL A 168 -1.59 0.39 -11.70
C VAL A 168 -0.65 0.18 -10.52
N LEU A 169 -0.93 0.85 -9.42
CA LEU A 169 -0.23 0.71 -8.15
C LEU A 169 -1.13 -0.02 -7.14
N LEU A 170 -0.66 -1.13 -6.60
CA LEU A 170 -1.35 -1.92 -5.58
C LEU A 170 -0.73 -1.63 -4.21
N ALA A 171 -1.56 -1.33 -3.22
CA ALA A 171 -1.16 -1.23 -1.82
C ALA A 171 -1.76 -2.41 -1.03
N PRO A 172 -1.06 -3.56 -0.95
CA PRO A 172 -1.63 -4.76 -0.35
C PRO A 172 -1.95 -4.59 1.14
N ALA A 173 -3.03 -5.20 1.60
CA ALA A 173 -3.38 -5.23 3.02
C ALA A 173 -4.09 -6.54 3.39
N MET A 174 -3.47 -7.33 4.27
CA MET A 174 -3.99 -8.59 4.80
C MET A 174 -3.18 -9.06 6.02
N ASN A 175 -3.66 -10.04 6.78
CA ASN A 175 -2.86 -10.58 7.88
C ASN A 175 -1.63 -11.36 7.35
N PRO A 176 -0.60 -11.61 8.18
CA PRO A 176 0.63 -12.28 7.78
C PRO A 176 0.40 -13.67 7.21
N ALA A 177 -0.54 -14.44 7.76
CA ALA A 177 -0.82 -15.78 7.25
C ALA A 177 -1.39 -15.74 5.81
N MET A 178 -2.26 -14.77 5.50
CA MET A 178 -2.74 -14.56 4.12
C MET A 178 -1.62 -14.04 3.21
N TRP A 179 -0.73 -13.17 3.71
CA TRP A 179 0.40 -12.66 2.94
C TRP A 179 1.39 -13.78 2.56
N ASP A 180 1.70 -14.66 3.51
CA ASP A 180 2.62 -15.78 3.32
C ASP A 180 2.01 -16.96 2.56
N ASN A 181 0.71 -16.92 2.30
CA ASN A 181 0.03 -17.98 1.57
C ASN A 181 0.60 -18.16 0.15
N PRO A 182 0.88 -19.40 -0.30
CA PRO A 182 1.38 -19.66 -1.64
C PRO A 182 0.49 -19.11 -2.77
N ALA A 183 -0.83 -19.08 -2.59
CA ALA A 183 -1.74 -18.51 -3.57
C ALA A 183 -1.54 -17.00 -3.71
N THR A 184 -1.42 -16.27 -2.61
CA THR A 184 -1.15 -14.84 -2.60
C THR A 184 0.18 -14.53 -3.28
N ARG A 185 1.24 -15.29 -2.94
CA ARG A 185 2.57 -15.13 -3.56
C ARG A 185 2.54 -15.35 -5.07
N ARG A 186 1.82 -16.39 -5.54
CA ARG A 186 1.62 -16.62 -6.99
C ARG A 186 0.87 -15.46 -7.66
N ASN A 187 -0.21 -14.98 -7.05
CA ASN A 187 -0.97 -13.87 -7.61
C ASN A 187 -0.13 -12.59 -7.69
N ILE A 188 0.68 -12.29 -6.67
CA ILE A 188 1.60 -11.13 -6.69
C ILE A 188 2.63 -11.28 -7.82
N ALA A 189 3.21 -12.46 -7.98
CA ALA A 189 4.16 -12.71 -9.07
C ALA A 189 3.49 -12.48 -10.43
N THR A 190 2.32 -13.08 -10.67
CA THR A 190 1.55 -12.87 -11.91
C THR A 190 1.24 -11.39 -12.15
N LEU A 191 0.74 -10.68 -11.14
CA LEU A 191 0.43 -9.25 -11.28
C LEU A 191 1.67 -8.41 -11.54
N THR A 192 2.81 -8.75 -10.95
CA THR A 192 4.08 -8.06 -11.20
C THR A 192 4.56 -8.31 -12.63
N ASP A 193 4.47 -9.56 -13.10
CA ASP A 193 4.80 -9.94 -14.47
C ASP A 193 3.87 -9.26 -15.50
N ASP A 194 2.60 -9.04 -15.14
CA ASP A 194 1.62 -8.26 -15.90
C ASP A 194 1.83 -6.72 -15.82
N GLY A 195 2.94 -6.29 -15.22
CA GLY A 195 3.37 -4.89 -15.13
C GLY A 195 2.64 -4.07 -14.07
N LYS A 196 2.03 -4.69 -13.05
CA LYS A 196 1.46 -3.96 -11.91
C LYS A 196 2.57 -3.64 -10.90
N HIS A 197 2.50 -2.47 -10.30
CA HIS A 197 3.45 -2.02 -9.28
C HIS A 197 2.89 -2.25 -7.88
N LEU A 198 3.75 -2.52 -6.91
CA LEU A 198 3.37 -2.70 -5.51
C LEU A 198 4.01 -1.62 -4.61
N VAL A 199 3.28 -1.18 -3.60
CA VAL A 199 3.79 -0.38 -2.49
C VAL A 199 3.45 -1.06 -1.16
N GLY A 200 4.50 -1.40 -0.40
CA GLY A 200 4.38 -2.26 0.77
C GLY A 200 4.07 -3.72 0.40
N PRO A 201 3.40 -4.49 1.28
CA PRO A 201 2.90 -4.09 2.60
C PRO A 201 4.03 -3.83 3.61
N GLY A 202 3.72 -3.03 4.63
CA GLY A 202 4.56 -2.83 5.80
C GLY A 202 4.47 -3.99 6.81
N ARG A 203 5.33 -3.93 7.82
CA ARG A 203 5.33 -4.82 8.98
C ARG A 203 4.79 -4.11 10.21
N GLY A 204 4.01 -4.80 11.02
CA GLY A 204 3.53 -4.29 12.30
C GLY A 204 2.48 -5.19 12.94
N GLU A 205 1.93 -4.73 14.06
CA GLU A 205 0.78 -5.37 14.69
C GLU A 205 -0.45 -5.30 13.80
N MET A 206 -1.21 -6.39 13.81
CA MET A 206 -2.47 -6.52 13.08
C MET A 206 -3.66 -6.09 13.95
N ALA A 207 -4.85 -6.08 13.36
CA ALA A 207 -6.07 -5.81 14.12
C ALA A 207 -6.38 -6.91 15.15
N GLU A 208 -5.93 -8.14 14.90
CA GLU A 208 -6.06 -9.27 15.82
C GLU A 208 -4.96 -9.21 16.89
N SER A 209 -5.37 -9.31 18.16
CA SER A 209 -4.44 -9.23 19.28
C SER A 209 -3.44 -10.39 19.25
N GLY A 210 -2.15 -10.07 19.35
CA GLY A 210 -1.07 -11.06 19.35
C GLY A 210 -0.56 -11.46 17.97
N GLU A 211 -1.13 -10.91 16.88
CA GLU A 211 -0.64 -11.15 15.52
C GLU A 211 0.19 -9.96 15.03
N SER A 212 1.44 -10.21 14.62
CA SER A 212 2.36 -9.21 14.10
C SER A 212 3.17 -9.81 12.96
N GLY A 213 3.42 -9.03 11.91
CA GLY A 213 4.14 -9.52 10.75
C GLY A 213 3.98 -8.60 9.54
N VAL A 214 4.36 -9.10 8.37
CA VAL A 214 4.21 -8.39 7.10
C VAL A 214 2.77 -8.53 6.62
N GLY A 215 2.16 -7.43 6.16
CA GLY A 215 0.77 -7.47 5.65
C GLY A 215 -0.02 -6.19 5.90
N ARG A 216 0.50 -5.28 6.73
CA ARG A 216 -0.12 -3.98 7.00
C ARG A 216 -0.04 -3.10 5.75
N MET A 217 -1.16 -2.47 5.36
CA MET A 217 -1.14 -1.51 4.24
C MET A 217 -0.09 -0.43 4.49
N ALA A 218 0.69 -0.11 3.45
CA ALA A 218 1.61 1.02 3.44
C ALA A 218 0.89 2.30 3.91
N GLU A 219 1.63 3.19 4.58
CA GLU A 219 1.03 4.43 5.05
C GLU A 219 0.65 5.34 3.87
N PRO A 220 -0.42 6.15 3.99
CA PRO A 220 -0.88 7.02 2.90
C PRO A 220 0.24 7.86 2.27
N LEU A 221 1.15 8.39 3.08
CA LEU A 221 2.29 9.18 2.59
C LEU A 221 3.29 8.36 1.77
N GLU A 222 3.49 7.08 2.07
CA GLU A 222 4.35 6.17 1.30
C GLU A 222 3.72 5.83 -0.06
N ILE A 223 2.40 5.60 -0.08
CA ILE A 223 1.64 5.38 -1.31
C ILE A 223 1.75 6.61 -2.22
N VAL A 224 1.55 7.79 -1.65
CA VAL A 224 1.64 9.07 -2.38
C VAL A 224 3.05 9.37 -2.87
N ALA A 225 4.09 8.94 -2.15
CA ALA A 225 5.48 9.08 -2.59
C ALA A 225 5.81 8.19 -3.80
N THR A 226 5.10 7.06 -3.92
CA THR A 226 5.29 6.06 -4.99
C THR A 226 4.48 6.40 -6.25
N ALA A 227 3.36 7.11 -6.09
CA ALA A 227 2.47 7.56 -7.16
C ALA A 227 3.07 8.71 -7.99
#